data_AF-A0AA42LMG6-F1
#
_entry.id   AF-A0AA42LMG6-F1
#
_cell.length_a   1.000
_cell.length_b   1.000
_cell.length_c   1.000
_cell.angle_alpha   90.00
_cell.angle_beta   90.00
_cell.angle_gamma   90.00
#
_symmetry.space_group_name_H-M   'P 1'
#
loop_
_entity.id
_entity.type
_entity.pdbx_description
1 polymer ?
#
loop_
_entity_poly.entity_id
_entity_poly.type
_entity_poly.pdbx_seq_one_letter_code
_entity_poly.pdbx_strand_id
1 'polypeptide(L)' 'MNELEVMIALIVAGFLLLTIGFAKRDHDLGIYTMVLGILLMFCTIGYKLYLELGM' A
#
# COMPACT_ATOMS: atom_id res chain seq x y z
N MET A 1 -15.26 3.18 -11.26
CA MET A 1 -14.32 2.11 -10.85
C MET A 1 -14.93 1.43 -9.66
N ASN A 2 -15.01 0.11 -9.70
CA ASN A 2 -15.60 -0.68 -8.64
C ASN A 2 -14.72 -0.60 -7.38
N GLU A 3 -15.30 -0.63 -6.18
CA GLU A 3 -14.55 -0.55 -4.91
C GLU A 3 -13.49 -1.66 -4.81
N LEU A 4 -13.83 -2.83 -5.35
CA LEU A 4 -12.92 -3.98 -5.50
C LEU A 4 -11.71 -3.68 -6.39
N GLU A 5 -11.88 -2.93 -7.48
CA GLU A 5 -10.77 -2.56 -8.37
C GLU A 5 -9.79 -1.61 -7.67
N VAL A 6 -10.32 -0.67 -6.86
CA VAL A 6 -9.50 0.28 -6.10
C VAL A 6 -8.73 -0.43 -5.00
N MET A 7 -9.37 -1.36 -4.28
CA MET A 7 -8.71 -2.17 -3.25
C MET A 7 -7.61 -3.07 -3.85
N ILE A 8 -7.88 -3.72 -4.98
CA ILE A 8 -6.90 -4.55 -5.68
C ILE A 8 -5.72 -3.68 -6.14
N ALA A 9 -5.98 -2.50 -6.72
CA ALA A 9 -4.93 -1.59 -7.14
C ALA A 9 -4.03 -1.14 -5.98
N LEU A 10 -4.62 -0.81 -4.82
CA LEU A 10 -3.87 -0.42 -3.62
C LEU A 10 -3.02 -1.57 -3.05
N ILE A 11 -3.56 -2.79 -3.03
CA ILE A 11 -2.81 -3.98 -2.57
C ILE A 11 -1.65 -4.27 -3.51
N VAL A 12 -1.87 -4.26 -4.83
CA VAL A 12 -0.83 -4.50 -5.84
C VAL A 12 0.25 -3.42 -5.77
N ALA A 13 -0.14 -2.15 -5.63
CA ALA A 13 0.79 -1.04 -5.46
C ALA A 13 1.62 -1.17 -4.17
N GLY A 14 0.99 -1.53 -3.05
CA GLY A 14 1.69 -1.78 -1.78
C GLY A 14 2.68 -2.94 -1.88
N PHE A 15 2.28 -4.04 -2.53
CA PHE A 15 3.18 -5.19 -2.75
C PHE A 15 4.39 -4.85 -3.63
N LEU A 16 4.19 -4.05 -4.69
CA LEU A 16 5.27 -3.57 -5.54
C LEU A 16 6.24 -2.67 -4.77
N LEU A 17 5.73 -1.76 -3.95
CA LEU A 17 6.57 -0.89 -3.11
C LEU A 17 7.38 -1.68 -2.09
N LEU A 18 6.78 -2.71 -1.48
CA LEU A 18 7.47 -3.62 -0.57
C LEU A 18 8.57 -4.43 -1.27
N THR A 19 8.28 -4.99 -2.45
CA THR A 19 9.27 -5.76 -3.21
C THR A 19 10.41 -4.88 -3.75
N ILE A 20 10.10 -3.67 -4.24
CA ILE A 20 11.12 -2.71 -4.69
C ILE A 20 11.96 -2.23 -3.50
N GLY A 21 11.33 -1.93 -2.36
CA GLY A 21 12.03 -1.56 -1.14
C GLY A 21 12.92 -2.67 -0.59
N PHE A 22 12.50 -3.93 -0.73
CA PHE A 22 13.30 -5.10 -0.39
C PHE A 22 14.48 -5.29 -1.35
N ALA A 23 14.27 -5.09 -2.65
CA ALA A 23 15.33 -5.16 -3.64
C ALA A 23 16.39 -4.06 -3.48
N LYS A 24 16.00 -2.89 -2.95
CA LYS A 24 16.90 -1.75 -2.68
C LYS A 24 17.26 -1.56 -1.22
N ARG A 25 17.07 -2.58 -0.37
CA ARG A 25 17.31 -2.54 1.08
C ARG A 25 18.72 -2.09 1.47
N ASP A 26 19.70 -2.30 0.58
CA ASP A 26 21.10 -1.90 0.78
C ASP A 26 21.30 -0.39 0.90
N HIS A 27 20.35 0.40 0.42
CA HIS A 27 20.35 1.84 0.52
C HIS A 27 19.24 2.29 1.48
N ASP A 28 19.46 3.33 2.29
CA ASP A 28 18.45 3.87 3.20
C ASP A 28 17.11 4.16 2.50
N LEU A 29 17.18 4.54 1.20
CA LEU A 29 16.03 4.72 0.32
C LEU A 29 15.12 3.46 0.22
N GLY A 30 15.69 2.26 0.27
CA GLY A 30 14.95 1.00 0.28
C GLY A 30 14.09 0.83 1.52
N ILE A 31 14.60 1.22 2.68
CA ILE A 31 13.87 1.19 3.96
C ILE A 31 12.70 2.19 3.92
N TYR A 32 12.93 3.40 3.42
CA TYR A 32 11.85 4.39 3.25
C TYR A 32 10.74 3.89 2.30
N THR A 33 11.09 3.20 1.21
CA THR A 33 10.09 2.60 0.31
C THR A 33 9.32 1.44 0.96
N MET A 34 9.94 0.65 1.84
CA MET A 34 9.19 -0.35 2.62
C MET A 34 8.18 0.30 3.56
N VAL A 35 8.59 1.34 4.29
CA VAL A 35 7.70 2.08 5.20
C VAL A 35 6.55 2.71 4.42
N LEU A 36 6.81 3.26 3.24
CA LEU A 36 5.77 3.74 2.33
C LEU A 36 4.81 2.62 1.87
N GLY A 37 5.32 1.43 1.56
CA GLY A 37 4.50 0.26 1.23
C GLY A 37 3.60 -0.19 2.38
N ILE A 38 4.10 -0.18 3.62
CA ILE A 38 3.33 -0.48 4.83
C ILE A 38 2.24 0.58 5.07
N LEU A 39 2.58 1.87 4.92
CA LEU A 39 1.62 2.96 5.01
C LEU A 39 0.52 2.81 3.95
N LEU A 40 0.87 2.39 2.74
CA LEU A 40 -0.09 2.14 1.67
C LEU A 40 -1.08 1.02 2.04
N MET A 41 -0.59 -0.06 2.65
CA MET A 41 -1.41 -1.16 3.15
C MET A 41 -2.39 -0.68 4.24
N PHE A 42 -1.93 0.18 5.16
CA PHE A 42 -2.80 0.84 6.14
C PHE A 42 -3.84 1.76 5.47
N CYS A 43 -3.47 2.44 4.39
CA CYS A 43 -4.38 3.25 3.60
C CYS A 43 -5.49 2.40 2.95
N THR A 44 -5.20 1.17 2.51
CA THR A 44 -6.22 0.23 2.01
C THR A 44 -7.23 -0.14 3.10
N ILE A 45 -6.75 -0.39 4.31
CA ILE A 45 -7.62 -0.66 5.46
C ILE A 45 -8.48 0.57 5.78
N GLY A 46 -7.87 1.76 5.79
CA GLY A 46 -8.57 3.03 5.97
C GLY A 46 -9.64 3.29 4.89
N TYR A 47 -9.34 2.98 3.63
CA TYR A 47 -10.28 3.10 2.51
C TYR A 47 -11.45 2.11 2.65
N LYS A 48 -11.18 0.87 3.05
CA LYS A 48 -12.23 -0.12 3.35
C LYS A 48 -13.09 0.35 4.52
N LEU A 49 -12.47 0.86 5.59
CA LEU A 49 -13.20 1.43 6.74
C LEU A 49 -14.03 2.64 6.33
N TYR A 50 -13.52 3.52 5.46
CA TYR A 50 -14.26 4.67 4.94
C TYR A 50 -15.53 4.23 4.20
N LEU A 51 -15.41 3.23 3.33
CA LEU A 51 -16.55 2.66 2.60
C LEU A 51 -17.56 1.96 3.53
N GLU A 52 -17.08 1.20 4.51
CA GLU A 52 -17.93 0.43 5.43
C GLU A 52 -18.63 1.31 6.48
N LEU A 53 -17.94 2.37 6.94
CA LEU A 53 -18.42 3.29 7.97
C LEU A 53 -19.25 4.45 7.39
N GLY A 54 -19.34 4.54 6.06
CA GLY A 54 -20.35 5.30 5.34
C GLY A 54 -20.33 6.81 5.59
N MET A 55 -19.15 7.43 5.64
CA MET A 55 -19.01 8.89 5.62
C MET A 55 -18.81 9.43 4.22
#